data_AF-A0A8J6DLD9-F1
#
_entry.id   AF-A0A8J6DLD9-F1
#
_cell.length_a   1.000
_cell.length_b   1.000
_cell.length_c   1.000
_cell.angle_alpha   90.00
_cell.angle_beta   90.00
_cell.angle_gamma   90.00
#
_symmetry.space_group_name_H-M   'P 1'
#
loop_
_entity.id
_entity.type
_entity.pdbx_description
1 polymer ?
#
loop_
_entity_poly.entity_id
_entity_poly.type
_entity_poly.pdbx_seq_one_letter_code
_entity_poly.pdbx_strand_id
1 'polypeptide(L)'
;MATHSSRQLREYLPPHFPKEHTSVSSNMGEDVIRVDQTAENLHLICDSKGHSAVPLITPKEGQVKAVQLRKIFVGTKGIPHLVTHDADTINYPDLLITVNDTIQVDLETGKITV
;
A
#
# COMPACT_ATOMS: atom_id res chain seq x y z
N MET A 1 -0.35 -6.25 -17.22
CA MET A 1 -1.41 -5.27 -17.55
C MET A 1 -1.44 -4.26 -16.43
N ALA A 2 -0.87 -3.06 -16.63
CA ALA A 2 -0.92 -2.00 -15.63
C ALA A 2 -2.39 -1.57 -15.49
N THR A 3 -2.94 -1.72 -14.28
CA THR A 3 -4.28 -1.25 -13.94
C THR A 3 -4.41 0.23 -14.32
N HIS A 4 -5.61 0.65 -14.74
CA HIS A 4 -5.90 2.02 -15.19
C HIS A 4 -5.43 3.12 -14.20
N SER A 5 -5.19 2.75 -12.94
CA SER A 5 -4.63 3.57 -11.85
C SER A 5 -3.18 4.03 -12.10
N SER A 6 -2.29 3.17 -12.61
CA SER A 6 -0.85 3.51 -12.71
C SER A 6 -0.52 4.53 -13.81
N ARG A 7 -1.42 4.71 -14.80
CA ARG A 7 -1.26 5.75 -15.83
C ARG A 7 -1.60 7.15 -15.32
N GLN A 8 -2.62 7.30 -14.48
CA GLN A 8 -2.97 8.61 -13.91
C GLN A 8 -1.95 9.06 -12.86
N LEU A 9 -1.36 8.16 -12.08
CA LEU A 9 -0.35 8.51 -11.09
C LEU A 9 0.94 9.09 -11.71
N ARG A 10 1.27 8.69 -12.95
CA ARG A 10 2.38 9.29 -13.72
C ARG A 10 2.14 10.74 -14.12
N GLU A 11 0.89 11.21 -14.10
CA GLU A 11 0.53 12.61 -14.38
C GLU A 11 0.68 13.49 -13.14
N TYR A 12 0.58 12.91 -11.94
CA TYR A 12 0.76 13.61 -10.66
C TYR A 12 2.21 13.62 -10.14
N LEU A 13 3.11 12.87 -10.78
CA LEU A 13 4.54 12.89 -10.43
C LEU A 13 5.22 14.18 -10.94
N PRO A 14 6.07 14.84 -10.13
CA PRO A 14 6.80 16.03 -10.55
C PRO A 14 7.65 15.76 -11.82
N PRO A 15 7.85 16.77 -12.69
CA PRO A 15 8.48 16.57 -14.00
C PRO A 15 9.95 16.10 -13.95
N HIS A 16 10.61 16.20 -12.80
CA HIS A 16 11.97 15.70 -12.60
C HIS A 16 12.03 14.20 -12.27
N PHE A 17 10.90 13.56 -11.94
CA PHE A 17 10.87 12.15 -11.57
C PHE A 17 10.88 11.23 -12.81
N PRO A 18 11.78 10.25 -12.86
CA PRO A 18 11.90 9.33 -13.98
C PRO A 18 10.73 8.33 -13.98
N LYS A 19 9.87 8.41 -15.01
CA LYS A 19 8.60 7.65 -15.10
C LYS A 19 8.74 6.15 -15.38
N GLU A 20 9.92 5.70 -15.80
CA GLU A 20 10.17 4.31 -16.23
C GLU A 20 10.66 3.40 -15.09
N HIS A 21 11.18 3.97 -14.01
CA HIS A 21 11.77 3.25 -12.87
C HIS A 21 11.06 3.59 -11.55
N THR A 22 9.74 3.74 -11.64
CA THR A 22 8.87 3.97 -10.48
C THR A 22 8.02 2.74 -10.25
N SER A 23 8.18 2.10 -9.10
CA SER A 23 7.27 1.07 -8.64
C SER A 23 6.16 1.75 -7.83
N VAL A 24 4.92 1.49 -8.25
CA VAL A 24 3.73 2.01 -7.58
C VAL A 24 3.00 0.83 -6.96
N SER A 25 2.90 0.84 -5.64
CA SER A 25 1.93 0.01 -4.92
C SER A 25 0.64 0.83 -4.79
N SER A 26 -0.42 0.48 -5.53
CA SER A 26 -1.62 1.33 -5.69
C SER A 26 -2.93 0.64 -5.28
N ASN A 27 -3.48 0.98 -4.12
CA ASN A 27 -4.79 0.52 -3.64
C ASN A 27 -5.43 1.63 -2.77
N MET A 28 -6.66 2.03 -3.13
CA MET A 28 -7.36 3.25 -2.70
C MET A 28 -7.28 3.55 -1.19
N GLY A 29 -6.34 4.41 -0.79
CA GLY A 29 -6.31 5.04 0.54
C GLY A 29 -4.93 5.47 1.01
N GLU A 30 -3.91 4.63 0.80
CA GLU A 30 -2.53 4.86 1.25
C GLU A 30 -1.55 4.28 0.23
N ASP A 31 -1.14 5.09 -0.75
CA ASP A 31 -0.24 4.65 -1.82
C ASP A 31 1.18 5.15 -1.58
N VAL A 32 2.11 4.20 -1.48
CA VAL A 32 3.55 4.46 -1.39
C VAL A 32 4.17 4.28 -2.77
N ILE A 33 4.86 5.31 -3.24
CA ILE A 33 5.57 5.34 -4.51
C ILE A 33 7.07 5.29 -4.22
N ARG A 34 7.75 4.29 -4.79
CA ARG A 34 9.21 4.17 -4.69
C ARG A 34 9.87 4.47 -6.02
N VAL A 35 10.94 5.25 -5.98
CA VAL A 35 11.73 5.61 -7.16
C VAL A 35 13.14 5.07 -7.00
N ASP A 36 13.45 4.01 -7.74
CA ASP A 36 14.70 3.26 -7.56
C ASP A 36 15.93 4.08 -7.95
N GLN A 37 15.78 5.01 -8.91
CA GLN A 37 16.88 5.83 -9.40
C GLN A 37 17.33 6.92 -8.41
N THR A 38 16.38 7.52 -7.68
CA THR A 38 16.66 8.60 -6.72
C THR A 38 16.69 8.11 -5.27
N ALA A 39 16.36 6.84 -5.02
CA ALA A 39 16.20 6.24 -3.70
C ALA A 39 15.21 7.02 -2.80
N GLU A 40 14.23 7.67 -3.42
CA GLU A 40 13.22 8.46 -2.75
C GLU A 40 11.92 7.66 -2.59
N ASN A 41 11.28 7.85 -1.44
CA ASN A 41 9.99 7.27 -1.13
C ASN A 41 8.98 8.40 -0.97
N LEU A 42 7.81 8.25 -1.58
CA LEU A 42 6.80 9.29 -1.65
C LEU A 42 5.43 8.72 -1.24
N HIS A 43 4.61 9.53 -0.58
CA HIS A 43 3.19 9.21 -0.38
C HIS A 43 2.34 9.98 -1.35
N LEU A 44 1.36 9.32 -1.95
CA LEU A 44 0.30 10.02 -2.67
C LEU A 44 -0.80 10.42 -1.68
N ILE A 45 -0.97 11.73 -1.48
CA ILE A 45 -2.03 12.27 -0.63
C ILE A 45 -3.01 13.02 -1.51
N CYS A 46 -4.31 12.68 -1.43
CA CYS A 46 -5.38 13.37 -2.15
C CYS A 46 -6.25 14.16 -1.17
N ASP A 47 -6.53 15.43 -1.49
CA ASP A 47 -7.55 16.24 -0.82
C ASP A 47 -8.96 15.84 -1.29
N SER A 48 -9.96 16.13 -0.47
CA SER A 48 -11.40 16.08 -0.75
C SER A 48 -11.81 16.72 -2.08
N LYS A 49 -11.03 17.68 -2.58
CA LYS A 49 -11.26 18.40 -3.84
C LYS A 49 -10.59 17.73 -5.05
N GLY A 50 -9.91 16.61 -4.86
CA GLY A 50 -9.19 15.90 -5.93
C GLY A 50 -7.81 16.47 -6.25
N HIS A 51 -7.28 17.38 -5.43
CA HIS A 51 -5.89 17.80 -5.54
C HIS A 51 -4.97 16.75 -4.92
N SER A 52 -3.90 16.38 -5.62
CA SER A 52 -2.90 15.44 -5.13
C SER A 52 -1.62 16.17 -4.77
N ALA A 53 -1.03 15.81 -3.62
CA ALA A 53 0.29 16.21 -3.19
C ALA A 53 1.15 14.96 -2.97
N VAL A 54 2.44 15.08 -3.30
CA VAL A 54 3.38 13.95 -3.23
C VAL A 54 4.58 14.32 -2.35
N PRO A 55 4.43 14.35 -1.01
CA PRO A 55 5.52 14.64 -0.11
C PRO A 55 6.56 13.50 -0.07
N LEU A 56 7.82 13.88 0.21
CA LEU A 56 8.89 12.94 0.54
C LEU A 56 8.69 12.38 1.93
N ILE A 57 8.85 11.06 2.05
CA ILE A 57 8.77 10.33 3.31
C ILE A 57 10.11 9.68 3.64
N THR A 58 10.26 9.30 4.91
CA THR A 58 11.49 8.66 5.40
C THR A 58 11.62 7.25 4.79
N PRO A 59 12.84 6.74 4.48
CA PRO A 59 13.01 5.39 3.96
C PRO A 59 12.44 4.28 4.85
N LYS A 60 12.38 4.51 6.16
CA LYS A 60 11.76 3.59 7.13
C LYS A 60 10.24 3.52 6.93
N GLU A 61 9.60 4.66 6.67
CA GLU A 61 8.16 4.74 6.44
C GLU A 61 7.80 4.18 5.07
N GLY A 62 8.65 4.39 4.06
CA GLY A 62 8.44 3.83 2.72
C GLY A 62 8.55 2.30 2.63
N GLN A 63 8.96 1.66 3.73
CA GLN A 63 9.00 0.20 3.86
C GLN A 63 7.68 -0.42 4.31
N VAL A 64 6.84 0.36 4.99
CA VAL A 64 5.62 -0.14 5.61
C VAL A 64 4.41 0.59 5.06
N LYS A 65 3.29 -0.11 4.98
CA LYS A 65 1.98 0.47 4.67
C LYS A 65 1.03 0.15 5.82
N ALA A 66 0.23 1.12 6.26
CA ALA A 66 -0.82 0.84 7.22
C ALA A 66 -2.06 0.37 6.46
N VAL A 67 -2.65 -0.73 6.93
CA VAL A 67 -3.76 -1.35 6.23
C VAL A 67 -4.85 -1.72 7.22
N GLN A 68 -6.08 -1.30 6.91
CA GLN A 68 -7.24 -1.67 7.69
C GLN A 68 -7.78 -3.04 7.30
N LEU A 69 -8.21 -3.79 8.30
CA LEU A 69 -8.74 -5.13 8.16
C LEU A 69 -10.23 -5.14 7.87
N ARG A 70 -10.62 -5.85 6.81
CA ARG A 70 -12.00 -5.87 6.32
C ARG A 70 -12.79 -7.07 6.81
N LYS A 71 -12.19 -8.27 6.77
CA LYS A 71 -12.90 -9.51 7.12
C LYS A 71 -11.93 -10.62 7.49
N ILE A 72 -12.28 -11.39 8.51
CA ILE A 72 -11.67 -12.68 8.83
C ILE A 72 -12.65 -13.79 8.46
N PHE A 73 -12.18 -14.84 7.81
CA PHE A 73 -12.98 -16.03 7.53
C PHE A 73 -12.13 -17.30 7.50
N VAL A 74 -12.76 -18.44 7.74
CA VAL A 74 -12.11 -19.74 7.66
C VAL A 74 -12.34 -20.32 6.27
N GLY A 75 -11.25 -20.57 5.55
CA GLY A 75 -11.26 -21.14 4.21
C GLY A 75 -11.27 -22.66 4.20
N THR A 76 -11.04 -23.22 3.01
CA THR A 76 -10.93 -24.66 2.81
C THR A 76 -9.82 -25.24 3.68
N LYS A 77 -10.05 -26.42 4.27
CA LYS A 77 -9.12 -27.08 5.23
C LYS A 77 -8.99 -26.39 6.59
N GLY A 78 -9.91 -25.49 6.95
CA GLY A 78 -9.91 -24.87 8.28
C GLY A 78 -8.86 -23.77 8.46
N ILE A 79 -8.28 -23.27 7.36
CA ILE A 79 -7.23 -22.25 7.40
C ILE A 79 -7.88 -20.87 7.59
N PRO A 80 -7.51 -20.09 8.62
CA PRO A 80 -7.99 -18.73 8.78
C PRO A 80 -7.32 -17.79 7.78
N HIS A 81 -8.14 -16.99 7.10
CA HIS A 81 -7.76 -15.96 6.16
C HIS A 81 -8.25 -14.60 6.65
N LEU A 82 -7.39 -13.61 6.53
CA LEU A 82 -7.67 -12.21 6.82
C LEU A 82 -7.58 -11.40 5.53
N VAL A 83 -8.63 -10.67 5.20
CA VAL A 83 -8.71 -9.81 4.02
C VAL A 83 -8.59 -8.37 4.45
N THR A 84 -7.68 -7.66 3.82
CA THR A 84 -7.47 -6.23 4.02
C THR A 84 -8.35 -5.38 3.11
N HIS A 85 -8.44 -4.09 3.39
CA HIS A 85 -9.08 -3.12 2.49
C HIS A 85 -8.40 -3.08 1.12
N ASP A 86 -7.10 -3.33 1.08
CA ASP A 86 -6.30 -3.36 -0.13
C ASP A 86 -6.44 -4.67 -0.94
N ALA A 87 -7.39 -5.53 -0.58
CA ALA A 87 -7.60 -6.84 -1.20
C ALA A 87 -6.43 -7.83 -1.04
N ASP A 88 -5.47 -7.54 -0.17
CA ASP A 88 -4.48 -8.52 0.25
C ASP A 88 -5.13 -9.56 1.18
N THR A 89 -4.68 -10.81 1.05
CA THR A 89 -5.13 -11.90 1.90
C THR A 89 -3.96 -12.45 2.69
N ILE A 90 -4.06 -12.33 4.02
CA ILE A 90 -3.05 -12.81 4.95
C ILE A 90 -3.52 -14.14 5.54
N ASN A 91 -2.67 -15.15 5.45
CA ASN A 91 -2.93 -16.49 5.97
C ASN A 91 -2.37 -16.61 7.39
N TYR A 92 -3.09 -17.31 8.27
CA TYR A 92 -2.70 -17.49 9.67
C TYR A 92 -2.48 -16.16 10.41
N PRO A 93 -3.49 -15.26 10.43
CA PRO A 93 -3.41 -14.06 11.26
C PRO A 93 -3.33 -14.43 12.74
N ASP A 94 -2.75 -13.53 13.55
CA ASP A 94 -2.78 -13.66 15.00
C ASP A 94 -4.24 -13.64 15.50
N LEU A 95 -4.51 -14.44 16.54
CA LEU A 95 -5.84 -14.56 17.16
C LEU A 95 -6.28 -13.27 17.87
N LEU A 96 -5.35 -12.39 18.23
CA LEU A 96 -5.67 -11.09 18.85
C LEU A 96 -6.16 -10.05 17.84
N ILE A 97 -5.96 -10.28 16.54
CA ILE A 97 -6.31 -9.33 15.50
C ILE A 97 -7.81 -9.43 15.17
N THR A 98 -8.49 -8.29 15.17
CA THR A 98 -9.92 -8.19 14.92
C THR A 98 -10.25 -7.41 13.65
N VAL A 99 -11.49 -7.54 13.17
CA VAL A 99 -11.96 -6.77 12.01
C VAL A 99 -12.03 -5.29 12.39
N ASN A 100 -11.64 -4.42 11.46
CA ASN A 100 -11.47 -2.97 11.61
C ASN A 100 -10.20 -2.51 12.33
N ASP A 101 -9.36 -3.42 12.82
CA ASP A 101 -8.02 -3.06 13.28
C ASP A 101 -7.15 -2.56 12.11
N THR A 102 -6.15 -1.75 12.45
CA THR A 102 -5.14 -1.28 11.50
C THR A 102 -3.82 -1.93 11.84
N ILE A 103 -3.20 -2.57 10.86
CA ILE A 103 -1.90 -3.24 11.00
C ILE A 103 -0.88 -2.63 10.04
N GLN A 104 0.41 -2.74 10.35
CA GLN A 104 1.47 -2.41 9.40
C GLN A 104 1.83 -3.64 8.58
N VAL A 105 1.92 -3.47 7.27
CA VAL A 105 2.36 -4.50 6.33
C VAL A 105 3.65 -4.03 5.69
N ASP A 106 4.66 -4.89 5.72
CA ASP A 106 5.93 -4.65 5.04
C ASP A 106 5.73 -4.82 3.52
N LEU A 107 6.09 -3.79 2.76
CA LEU A 107 5.84 -3.73 1.32
C LEU A 107 6.75 -4.66 0.50
N GLU A 108 7.88 -5.12 1.06
CA GLU A 108 8.80 -6.02 0.36
C GLU A 108 8.42 -7.49 0.55
N THR A 109 8.02 -7.84 1.77
CA THR A 109 7.73 -9.21 2.19
C THR A 109 6.24 -9.54 2.21
N GLY A 110 5.37 -8.53 2.22
CA GLY A 110 3.92 -8.69 2.37
C GLY A 110 3.51 -9.23 3.74
N LYS A 111 4.39 -9.17 4.74
CA LYS A 111 4.14 -9.69 6.09
C LYS A 111 3.62 -8.61 7.02
N ILE A 112 2.80 -9.04 7.98
CA ILE A 112 2.36 -8.19 9.08
C ILE A 112 3.56 -7.89 9.99
N THR A 113 3.75 -6.61 10.29
CA THR A 113 4.60 -6.14 11.38
C THR A 113 3.69 -5.53 12.43
N VAL A 114 3.74 -6.04 13.65
CA VAL A 114 2.95 -5.57 14.81
C VAL A 114 3.78 -4.59 15.63
#